data_AF-A0A7C6GJW3-F1
#
_entry.id   AF-A0A7C6GJW3-F1
#
_cell.length_a   1.000
_cell.length_b   1.000
_cell.length_c   1.000
_cell.angle_alpha   90.00
_cell.angle_beta   90.00
_cell.angle_gamma   90.00
#
_symmetry.space_group_name_H-M   'P 1'
#
loop_
_entity.id
_entity.type
_entity.pdbx_description
1 polymer ?
#
loop_
_entity_poly.entity_id
_entity_poly.type
_entity_poly.pdbx_seq_one_letter_code
_entity_poly.pdbx_strand_id
1 'polypeptide(L)'
;MSDERYIGVVGFRQFYGRKIFKPEQVVKLVKEPNNAFDDEAIRVEMKPLGQVGYVANSTTTVPRGCHSAGRIYDTFDRYCYGIVRFVTKESVIVELMDKIRMQIVLVETSEVHQSN
;
A
#
# COMPACT_ATOMS: atom_id res chain seq x y z
N MET A 1 -1.82 -8.68 -21.30
CA MET A 1 -0.87 -7.97 -20.40
C MET A 1 -1.72 -7.38 -19.30
N SER A 2 -1.47 -7.71 -18.04
CA SER A 2 -2.07 -6.97 -16.92
C SER A 2 -1.40 -5.60 -16.89
N ASP A 3 -2.18 -4.52 -16.94
CA ASP A 3 -1.62 -3.18 -16.78
C ASP A 3 -1.11 -3.04 -15.34
N GLU A 4 0.21 -3.04 -15.16
CA GLU A 4 0.83 -2.77 -13.87
C GLU A 4 0.50 -1.34 -13.44
N ARG A 5 -0.31 -1.22 -12.38
CA ARG A 5 -0.74 0.08 -11.86
C ARG A 5 0.03 0.40 -10.59
N TYR A 6 0.80 1.48 -10.63
CA TYR A 6 1.55 1.97 -9.48
C TYR A 6 0.89 3.18 -8.85
N ILE A 7 1.00 3.30 -7.53
CA ILE A 7 0.63 4.51 -6.77
C ILE A 7 1.79 4.95 -5.87
N GLY A 8 1.77 6.22 -5.49
CA GLY A 8 2.65 6.77 -4.46
C GLY A 8 1.92 6.88 -3.12
N VAL A 9 2.54 6.40 -2.05
CA VAL A 9 2.12 6.66 -0.67
C VAL A 9 2.95 7.79 -0.10
N VAL A 10 2.26 8.79 0.45
CA VAL A 10 2.82 10.00 1.05
C VAL A 10 2.24 10.21 2.46
N GLY A 11 2.66 11.28 3.15
CA GLY A 11 2.17 11.60 4.50
C GLY A 11 2.65 10.68 5.62
N PHE A 12 3.39 9.60 5.31
CA PHE A 12 3.89 8.62 6.28
C PHE A 12 4.77 9.18 7.39
N ARG A 13 5.35 10.39 7.22
CA ARG A 13 6.13 11.08 8.26
C ARG A 13 5.29 11.50 9.47
N GLN A 14 3.98 11.69 9.31
CA GLN A 14 3.05 12.00 10.40
C GLN A 14 2.66 10.76 11.21
N PHE A 15 3.03 9.56 10.74
CA PHE A 15 2.76 8.28 11.37
C PHE A 15 4.08 7.67 11.89
N TYR A 16 4.48 6.50 11.36
CA TYR A 16 5.67 5.77 11.80
C TYR A 16 6.92 6.05 10.94
N GLY A 17 6.81 6.94 9.95
CA GLY A 17 7.88 7.25 9.01
C GLY A 17 8.14 6.13 7.98
N ARG A 18 9.21 6.30 7.17
CA ARG A 18 9.51 5.38 6.06
C ARG A 18 10.08 4.02 6.49
N LYS A 19 10.61 3.89 7.71
CA LYS A 19 11.37 2.71 8.14
C LYS A 19 10.51 1.44 8.28
N ILE A 20 9.20 1.60 8.42
CA ILE A 20 8.27 0.47 8.54
C ILE A 20 7.97 -0.19 7.19
N PHE A 21 8.18 0.51 6.08
CA PHE A 21 7.97 -0.02 4.74
C PHE A 21 9.22 -0.78 4.28
N LYS A 22 9.00 -1.96 3.71
CA LYS A 22 10.00 -2.79 3.04
C LYS A 22 9.40 -3.31 1.73
N PRO A 23 10.21 -3.48 0.67
CA PRO A 23 9.77 -4.17 -0.53
C PRO A 23 9.11 -5.52 -0.22
N GLU A 24 8.18 -5.94 -1.08
CA GLU A 24 7.35 -7.15 -0.96
C GLU A 24 6.32 -7.15 0.19
N GLN A 25 6.23 -6.07 0.98
CA GLN A 25 5.16 -5.95 1.98
C GLN A 25 3.82 -5.60 1.35
N VAL A 26 2.77 -6.26 1.84
CA VAL A 26 1.39 -5.96 1.47
C VAL A 26 0.86 -4.82 2.33
N VAL A 27 0.27 -3.82 1.68
CA VAL A 27 -0.47 -2.72 2.30
C VAL A 27 -1.94 -2.78 1.90
N LYS A 28 -2.82 -2.31 2.78
CA LYS A 28 -4.25 -2.19 2.51
C LYS A 28 -4.57 -0.73 2.19
N LEU A 29 -5.28 -0.49 1.09
CA LEU A 29 -5.74 0.83 0.68
C LEU A 29 -7.25 0.90 0.97
N VAL A 30 -7.68 1.88 1.75
CA VAL A 30 -9.07 2.00 2.21
C VAL A 30 -9.61 3.37 1.86
N LYS A 31 -10.76 3.44 1.19
CA LYS A 31 -11.43 4.73 0.92
C LYS A 31 -11.84 5.40 2.22
N GLU A 32 -11.72 6.73 2.25
CA GLU A 32 -12.12 7.58 3.36
C GLU A 32 -13.03 8.72 2.84
N PRO A 33 -14.27 8.41 2.43
CA PRO A 33 -15.16 9.39 1.79
C PRO A 33 -15.59 10.53 2.72
N ASN A 34 -15.43 10.36 4.02
CA ASN A 34 -15.75 11.37 5.04
C ASN A 34 -14.50 12.14 5.50
N ASN A 35 -13.43 12.15 4.71
CA ASN A 35 -12.24 12.95 5.01
C ASN A 35 -12.56 14.44 4.87
N ALA A 36 -12.05 15.25 5.80
CA ALA A 36 -12.38 16.69 5.87
C ALA A 36 -11.78 17.53 4.73
N PHE A 37 -10.83 16.99 3.97
CA PHE A 37 -10.05 17.73 2.97
C PHE A 37 -10.24 17.21 1.54
N ASP A 38 -10.47 15.91 1.37
CA ASP A 38 -10.48 15.24 0.07
C ASP A 38 -11.46 14.06 0.12
N ASP A 39 -12.59 14.15 -0.57
CA ASP A 39 -13.62 13.10 -0.63
C ASP A 39 -13.14 11.85 -1.40
N GLU A 40 -12.07 11.99 -2.18
CA GLU A 40 -11.35 10.90 -2.85
C GLU A 40 -10.16 10.37 -2.02
N ALA A 41 -10.05 10.73 -0.74
CA ALA A 41 -8.97 10.28 0.11
C ALA A 41 -8.93 8.74 0.21
N ILE A 42 -7.74 8.18 0.02
CA ILE A 42 -7.46 6.76 0.22
C ILE A 42 -6.35 6.64 1.25
N ARG A 43 -6.70 6.17 2.46
CA ARG A 43 -5.73 5.92 3.53
C ARG A 43 -5.06 4.56 3.33
N VAL A 44 -3.78 4.50 3.68
CA VAL A 44 -2.95 3.29 3.58
C VAL A 44 -2.77 2.71 4.98
N GLU A 45 -3.03 1.42 5.13
CA GLU A 45 -2.93 0.67 6.37
C GLU A 45 -1.94 -0.50 6.27
N MET A 46 -1.26 -0.79 7.38
CA MET A 46 -0.49 -2.02 7.59
C MET A 46 -0.92 -2.69 8.89
N LYS A 47 -1.07 -4.01 8.89
CA LYS A 47 -1.28 -4.77 10.14
C LYS A 47 0.06 -5.05 10.82
N PRO A 48 0.16 -4.93 12.17
CA PRO A 48 -0.86 -4.48 13.12
C PRO A 48 -0.89 -2.96 13.36
N LEU A 49 -0.08 -2.17 12.64
CA LEU A 49 0.18 -0.75 12.89
C LEU A 49 -1.02 0.20 12.70
N GLY A 50 -1.99 -0.19 11.87
CA GLY A 50 -3.10 0.69 11.46
C GLY A 50 -2.68 1.61 10.31
N GLN A 51 -3.08 2.88 10.36
CA GLN A 51 -2.80 3.86 9.31
C GLN A 51 -1.32 4.25 9.27
N VAL A 52 -0.77 4.30 8.07
CA VAL A 52 0.66 4.55 7.83
C VAL A 52 0.92 5.62 6.77
N GLY A 53 -0.11 6.12 6.10
CA GLY A 53 -0.01 7.19 5.10
C GLY A 53 -1.29 7.33 4.28
N TYR A 54 -1.17 8.05 3.16
CA TYR A 54 -2.24 8.26 2.18
C TYR A 54 -1.72 8.03 0.77
N VAL A 55 -2.60 7.64 -0.14
CA VAL A 55 -2.31 7.67 -1.58
C VAL A 55 -2.18 9.13 -2.03
N ALA A 56 -1.13 9.44 -2.79
CA ALA A 56 -0.89 10.77 -3.31
C ALA A 56 -2.01 11.19 -4.28
N ASN A 57 -2.53 12.41 -4.15
CA ASN A 57 -3.61 12.91 -5.01
C ASN A 57 -3.27 14.22 -5.76
N SER A 58 -2.13 14.86 -5.49
CA SER A 58 -1.76 16.12 -6.16
C SER A 58 -0.62 15.94 -7.17
N THR A 59 -0.55 16.83 -8.17
CA THR A 59 0.56 16.85 -9.16
C THR A 59 1.94 16.98 -8.54
N THR A 60 2.02 17.57 -7.34
CA THR A 60 3.27 17.75 -6.58
C THR A 60 3.66 16.53 -5.76
N THR A 61 2.72 15.64 -5.44
CA THR A 61 2.95 14.49 -4.56
C THR A 61 2.92 13.15 -5.30
N VAL A 62 2.22 13.08 -6.43
CA VAL A 62 2.14 11.87 -7.26
C VAL A 62 3.46 11.67 -8.00
N PRO A 63 4.20 10.58 -7.74
CA PRO A 63 5.43 10.28 -8.45
C PRO A 63 5.15 10.07 -9.95
N ARG A 64 6.08 10.47 -10.81
CA ARG A 64 5.97 10.24 -12.26
C ARG A 64 5.81 8.75 -12.54
N GLY A 65 4.82 8.39 -13.36
CA GLY A 65 4.50 6.99 -13.69
C GLY A 65 3.52 6.33 -12.71
N CYS A 66 3.08 7.02 -11.65
CA CYS A 66 2.06 6.54 -10.73
C CYS A 66 0.69 7.18 -11.01
N HIS A 67 -0.37 6.48 -10.60
CA HIS A 67 -1.73 7.00 -10.57
C HIS A 67 -1.99 7.78 -9.26
N SER A 68 -2.82 8.81 -9.35
CA SER A 68 -3.35 9.54 -8.19
C SER A 68 -4.45 8.76 -7.48
N ALA A 69 -4.78 9.17 -6.25
CA ALA A 69 -5.91 8.61 -5.52
C ALA A 69 -7.21 8.69 -6.32
N GLY A 70 -7.56 9.86 -6.85
CA GLY A 70 -8.76 10.04 -7.69
C GLY A 70 -8.75 9.15 -8.93
N ARG A 71 -7.58 8.92 -9.55
CA ARG A 71 -7.47 8.04 -10.73
C ARG A 71 -7.80 6.58 -10.42
N ILE A 72 -7.51 6.12 -9.20
CA ILE A 72 -7.76 4.74 -8.79
C ILE A 72 -9.05 4.58 -7.98
N TYR A 73 -9.70 5.68 -7.58
CA TYR A 73 -10.81 5.67 -6.63
C TYR A 73 -11.95 4.78 -7.12
N ASP A 74 -12.39 4.95 -8.36
CA ASP A 74 -13.49 4.16 -8.93
C ASP A 74 -13.10 2.75 -9.39
N THR A 75 -11.82 2.35 -9.23
CA THR A 75 -11.34 1.04 -9.71
C THR A 75 -11.54 -0.09 -8.70
N PHE A 76 -11.98 0.22 -7.48
CA PHE A 76 -12.28 -0.75 -6.42
C PHE A 76 -13.43 -0.24 -5.54
N ASP A 77 -14.03 -1.15 -4.76
CA ASP A 77 -15.15 -0.82 -3.87
C ASP A 77 -14.65 -0.14 -2.58
N ARG A 78 -14.69 -0.80 -1.41
CA ARG A 78 -14.29 -0.18 -0.14
C ARG A 78 -12.78 -0.16 0.11
N TYR A 79 -12.09 -1.21 -0.32
CA TYR A 79 -10.65 -1.35 -0.15
C TYR A 79 -10.04 -2.21 -1.24
N CYS A 80 -8.75 -2.03 -1.48
CA CYS A 80 -7.91 -2.91 -2.27
C CYS A 80 -6.58 -3.13 -1.54
N TYR A 81 -5.67 -3.89 -2.15
CA TYR A 81 -4.32 -4.06 -1.61
C TYR A 81 -3.29 -3.75 -2.66
N GLY A 82 -2.09 -3.46 -2.19
CA GLY A 82 -0.92 -3.28 -3.02
C GLY A 82 0.33 -3.86 -2.38
N ILE A 83 1.35 -4.07 -3.18
CA ILE A 83 2.66 -4.54 -2.76
C ILE A 83 3.65 -3.38 -2.85
N VAL A 84 4.38 -3.12 -1.78
CA VAL A 84 5.47 -2.16 -1.77
C VAL A 84 6.56 -2.64 -2.72
N ARG A 85 6.91 -1.84 -3.72
CA ARG A 85 8.03 -2.12 -4.64
C ARG A 85 9.24 -1.26 -4.35
N PHE A 86 9.04 0.02 -4.02
CA PHE A 86 10.13 0.94 -3.74
C PHE A 86 9.84 1.84 -2.54
N VAL A 87 10.87 2.09 -1.73
CA VAL A 87 10.79 3.02 -0.60
C VAL A 87 11.79 4.15 -0.84
N THR A 88 11.30 5.37 -1.02
CA THR A 88 12.15 6.55 -1.23
C THR A 88 12.15 7.47 0.00
N LYS A 89 12.81 8.62 -0.10
CA LYS A 89 12.77 9.64 0.96
C LYS A 89 11.42 10.38 1.02
N GLU A 90 10.70 10.44 -0.09
CA GLU A 90 9.53 11.30 -0.28
C GLU A 90 8.24 10.50 -0.45
N SER A 91 8.33 9.34 -1.10
CA SER A 91 7.19 8.47 -1.41
C SER A 91 7.53 6.99 -1.24
N VAL A 92 6.51 6.16 -1.03
CA VAL A 92 6.60 4.71 -1.17
C VAL A 92 5.81 4.32 -2.42
N ILE A 93 6.45 3.63 -3.35
CA ILE A 93 5.82 3.18 -4.60
C ILE A 93 5.21 1.81 -4.34
N VAL A 94 3.91 1.70 -4.61
CA VAL A 94 3.11 0.50 -4.37
C VAL A 94 2.47 0.08 -5.68
N GLU A 95 2.63 -1.19 -6.04
CA GLU A 95 1.92 -1.83 -7.13
C GLU A 95 0.55 -2.28 -6.65
N LEU A 96 -0.52 -1.91 -7.36
CA LEU A 96 -1.87 -2.37 -7.06
C LEU A 96 -2.04 -3.83 -7.45
N MET A 97 -2.61 -4.62 -6.55
CA MET A 97 -2.89 -6.04 -6.81
C MET A 97 -4.25 -6.21 -7.47
N ASP A 98 -4.26 -6.68 -8.72
CA ASP A 98 -5.50 -6.98 -9.42
C ASP A 98 -6.04 -8.35 -9.02
N LYS A 99 -7.28 -8.37 -8.52
CA LYS A 99 -8.06 -9.57 -8.16
C LYS A 99 -7.29 -10.55 -7.29
N ILE A 100 -7.31 -10.30 -5.98
CA ILE A 100 -6.62 -11.13 -4.99
C ILE A 100 -7.41 -12.42 -4.75
N ARG A 101 -6.79 -13.57 -5.02
CA ARG A 101 -7.17 -14.84 -4.39
C ARG A 101 -6.34 -14.99 -3.12
N MET A 102 -6.93 -14.66 -1.97
CA MET A 102 -6.26 -14.76 -0.67
C MET A 102 -6.31 -16.23 -0.23
N GLN A 103 -5.16 -16.92 -0.18
CA GLN A 103 -5.02 -18.22 0.44
C GLN A 103 -4.26 -18.06 1.76
N ILE A 104 -4.90 -18.46 2.85
CA ILE A 104 -4.23 -18.61 4.14
C ILE A 104 -3.58 -19.99 4.14
N VAL A 105 -2.24 -20.03 4.22
CA VAL A 105 -1.47 -21.26 4.37
C VAL A 105 -0.80 -21.22 5.74
N LEU A 106 -1.15 -22.16 6.59
CA LEU A 106 -0.49 -22.37 7.87
C LEU A 106 0.67 -23.34 7.64
N VAL A 107 1.90 -22.87 7.84
CA VAL A 107 3.11 -23.71 7.70
C VAL A 107 3.66 -23.96 9.09
N GLU A 108 3.64 -25.21 9.53
CA GLU A 108 4.41 -25.64 10.68
C GLU A 108 5.86 -25.86 10.25
N THR A 109 6.79 -25.12 10.86
CA THR A 109 8.23 -25.33 10.66
C THR A 109 8.79 -26.14 11.82
N SER A 110 9.24 -27.37 11.54
CA SER A 110 10.03 -28.19 12.46
C SER A 110 11.52 -28.10 12.10
N GLU A 111 12.34 -27.53 12.97
CA GLU A 111 13.80 -27.55 12.83
C GLU A 111 14.35 -28.94 13.19
N VAL A 112 14.79 -29.70 12.19
CA VAL A 112 15.56 -30.93 12.43
C VAL A 112 17.01 -30.53 12.70
N HIS A 113 17.38 -30.42 13.97
CA HIS A 113 18.78 -30.38 14.37
C HIS A 113 19.41 -31.77 14.12
N GLN A 114 20.14 -31.92 13.02
CA GLN A 114 21.11 -33.01 12.89
C GLN A 114 22.37 -32.61 13.67
N SER A 115 22.49 -33.13 14.88
CA SER A 115 23.75 -33.20 15.60
C SER A 115 24.63 -34.29 14.97
N ASN A 116 25.73 -33.89 14.34
CA ASN A 116 26.90 -34.76 14.11
C ASN A 116 27.72 -34.87 15.39
#